data_AF-A0A353VUV4-F1
#
_entry.id   AF-A0A353VUV4-F1
#
_cell.length_a   1.000
_cell.length_b   1.000
_cell.length_c   1.000
_cell.angle_alpha   90.00
_cell.angle_beta   90.00
_cell.angle_gamma   90.00
#
_symmetry.space_group_name_H-M   'P 1'
#
loop_
_entity.id
_entity.type
_entity.pdbx_description
1 polymer ?
#
loop_
_entity_poly.entity_id
_entity_poly.type
_entity_poly.pdbx_seq_one_letter_code
_entity_poly.pdbx_strand_id
1 'polypeptide(L)'
;MNDLNDTQSSPENIVISQSVAILIDGNNIERSIHGESNDTNTMLNFDILIPKLLLNRGLSRLVYFREGKHISNKLQERLHNFYHGSVRPCHKSADIPLSINAIQVADKVDTIIIMSGDADYIELVRHLKSEGVRVEIAAVESTTSRLIIEEADHFHEITKGDWFTLPTKKVSKRHNNMYNIKGNTNK
;
A
#
# COMPACT_ATOMS: atom_id res chain seq x y z
N MET A 1 -35.90 -34.62 27.11
CA MET A 1 -36.05 -34.25 25.69
C MET A 1 -34.70 -33.73 25.28
N ASN A 2 -34.00 -34.49 24.44
CA ASN A 2 -32.58 -34.32 24.17
C ASN A 2 -32.32 -33.08 23.33
N ASP A 3 -31.38 -32.26 23.80
CA ASP A 3 -30.75 -31.19 23.05
C ASP A 3 -30.08 -31.76 21.78
N LEU A 4 -30.43 -31.16 20.64
CA LEU A 4 -29.79 -31.42 19.35
C LEU A 4 -28.38 -30.83 19.39
N ASN A 5 -27.39 -31.68 19.68
CA ASN A 5 -25.99 -31.37 19.40
C ASN A 5 -25.78 -31.35 17.89
N ASP A 6 -25.92 -30.16 17.31
CA ASP A 6 -25.52 -29.86 15.94
C ASP A 6 -23.99 -29.75 15.92
N THR A 7 -23.31 -30.90 16.00
CA THR A 7 -21.89 -31.00 15.69
C THR A 7 -21.74 -30.71 14.20
N GLN A 8 -21.53 -29.44 13.87
CA GLN A 8 -21.01 -29.03 12.57
C GLN A 8 -19.64 -29.69 12.41
N SER A 9 -19.61 -30.86 11.78
CA SER A 9 -18.38 -31.47 11.29
C SER A 9 -17.77 -30.45 10.33
N SER A 10 -16.60 -29.91 10.71
CA SER A 10 -15.78 -29.15 9.78
C SER A 10 -15.67 -29.98 8.48
N PRO A 11 -15.94 -29.40 7.30
CA PRO A 11 -15.74 -30.12 6.06
C PRO A 11 -14.29 -30.65 6.05
N GLU A 12 -14.10 -31.83 5.45
CA GLU A 12 -12.83 -32.53 5.34
C GLU A 12 -11.65 -31.59 5.05
N ASN A 13 -10.42 -32.03 5.34
CA ASN A 13 -9.18 -31.25 5.32
C ASN A 13 -8.85 -30.67 3.91
N ILE A 14 -9.61 -29.65 3.48
CA ILE A 14 -9.50 -28.97 2.19
C ILE A 14 -8.38 -27.93 2.31
N VAL A 15 -7.32 -28.13 1.52
CA VAL A 15 -6.24 -27.15 1.39
C VAL A 15 -6.67 -26.09 0.39
N ILE A 16 -7.06 -24.92 0.89
CA ILE A 16 -7.35 -23.75 0.06
C ILE A 16 -6.03 -23.08 -0.29
N SER A 17 -5.63 -23.15 -1.56
CA SER A 17 -4.47 -22.44 -2.09
C SER A 17 -4.93 -21.36 -3.06
N GLN A 18 -4.73 -20.09 -2.71
CA GLN A 18 -4.91 -18.96 -3.62
C GLN A 18 -3.63 -18.13 -3.64
N SER A 19 -3.21 -17.76 -4.84
CA SER A 19 -2.06 -16.92 -5.12
C SER A 19 -2.49 -15.47 -5.32
N VAL A 20 -1.79 -14.54 -4.66
CA VAL A 20 -2.15 -13.13 -4.60
C VAL A 20 -1.00 -12.27 -5.09
N ALA A 21 -1.28 -11.31 -5.96
CA ALA A 21 -0.40 -10.18 -6.23
C ALA A 21 -0.92 -8.92 -5.54
N ILE A 22 -0.03 -8.16 -4.91
CA ILE A 22 -0.34 -6.86 -4.30
C ILE A 22 0.39 -5.77 -5.10
N LEU A 23 -0.36 -4.86 -5.68
CA LEU A 23 0.14 -3.74 -6.48
C LEU A 23 -0.21 -2.43 -5.80
N ILE A 24 0.80 -1.65 -5.45
CA ILE A 24 0.66 -0.51 -4.55
C ILE A 24 0.93 0.78 -5.28
N ASP A 25 -0.08 1.64 -5.38
CA ASP A 25 0.10 3.03 -5.78
C ASP A 25 0.55 3.83 -4.56
N GLY A 26 1.87 3.94 -4.40
CA GLY A 26 2.47 4.63 -3.26
C GLY A 26 2.07 6.09 -3.16
N ASN A 27 1.85 6.76 -4.30
CA ASN A 27 1.47 8.16 -4.35
C ASN A 27 0.02 8.37 -3.92
N ASN A 28 -0.91 7.55 -4.43
CA ASN A 28 -2.32 7.63 -4.05
C ASN A 28 -2.49 7.35 -2.55
N ILE A 29 -1.89 6.27 -2.06
CA ILE A 29 -1.94 5.88 -0.65
C ILE A 29 -1.35 6.96 0.26
N GLU A 30 -0.17 7.50 -0.05
CA GLU A 30 0.44 8.57 0.76
C GLU A 30 -0.45 9.81 0.83
N ARG A 31 -1.04 10.23 -0.29
CA ARG A 31 -1.98 11.37 -0.31
C ARG A 31 -3.21 11.09 0.55
N SER A 32 -3.80 9.90 0.43
CA SER A 32 -4.99 9.52 1.19
C SER A 32 -4.74 9.48 2.69
N ILE A 33 -3.65 8.85 3.15
CA ILE A 33 -3.33 8.79 4.58
C ILE A 33 -2.98 10.16 5.15
N HIS A 34 -2.30 11.03 4.39
CA HIS A 34 -1.95 12.38 4.84
C HIS A 34 -3.19 13.27 4.93
N GLY A 35 -4.15 13.09 4.01
CA GLY A 35 -5.45 13.76 4.07
C GLY A 35 -6.25 13.37 5.32
N GLU A 36 -6.26 12.08 5.66
CA GLU A 36 -6.99 11.56 6.83
C GLU A 36 -6.27 11.85 8.16
N SER A 37 -4.94 11.72 8.20
CA SER A 37 -4.15 11.92 9.42
C SER A 37 -3.83 13.38 9.72
N ASN A 38 -3.95 14.27 8.73
CA ASN A 38 -3.43 15.63 8.75
C ASN A 38 -1.92 15.72 9.07
N ASP A 39 -1.16 14.66 8.81
CA ASP A 39 0.29 14.61 9.04
C ASP A 39 1.04 13.94 7.88
N THR A 40 1.98 14.69 7.30
CA THR A 40 2.82 14.25 6.18
C THR A 40 3.90 13.24 6.57
N ASN A 41 4.13 13.04 7.88
CA ASN A 41 5.07 12.05 8.40
C ASN A 41 4.39 10.69 8.69
N THR A 42 3.10 10.56 8.39
CA THR A 42 2.39 9.29 8.49
C THR A 42 2.82 8.36 7.36
N MET A 43 3.10 7.10 7.71
CA MET A 43 3.51 6.05 6.79
C MET A 43 2.71 4.77 7.07
N LEU A 44 2.40 4.02 6.00
CA LEU A 44 1.78 2.71 6.14
C LEU A 44 2.67 1.71 6.87
N ASN A 45 2.04 0.87 7.68
CA ASN A 45 2.65 -0.29 8.28
C ASN A 45 2.42 -1.54 7.43
N PHE A 46 3.32 -1.79 6.47
CA PHE A 46 3.26 -2.98 5.61
C PHE A 46 3.28 -4.30 6.39
N ASP A 47 3.89 -4.33 7.58
CA ASP A 47 3.99 -5.53 8.42
C ASP A 47 2.67 -5.93 9.05
N ILE A 48 1.74 -4.98 9.22
CA ILE A 48 0.39 -5.26 9.68
C ILE A 48 -0.53 -5.47 8.46
N LEU A 49 -0.38 -4.59 7.47
CA LEU A 49 -1.32 -4.52 6.36
C LEU A 49 -1.20 -5.71 5.40
N ILE A 50 0.01 -6.13 5.02
CA ILE A 50 0.18 -7.23 4.06
C ILE A 50 -0.37 -8.55 4.62
N PRO A 51 -0.06 -8.98 5.87
CA PRO A 51 -0.69 -10.16 6.45
C PRO A 51 -2.21 -10.04 6.57
N LYS A 52 -2.73 -8.87 6.94
CA LYS A 52 -4.18 -8.60 7.00
C LYS A 52 -4.84 -8.79 5.62
N LEU A 53 -4.21 -8.30 4.55
CA LEU A 53 -4.71 -8.44 3.17
C LEU A 53 -4.63 -9.88 2.66
N LEU A 54 -3.56 -10.61 3.00
CA LEU A 54 -3.36 -11.98 2.54
C LEU A 54 -4.22 -12.99 3.30
N LEU A 55 -4.44 -12.78 4.60
CA LEU A 55 -5.03 -13.76 5.52
C LEU A 55 -4.29 -15.11 5.41
N ASN A 56 -4.90 -16.11 4.80
CA ASN A 56 -4.34 -17.45 4.61
C ASN A 56 -3.89 -17.72 3.16
N ARG A 57 -3.77 -16.67 2.32
CA ARG A 57 -3.41 -16.76 0.90
C ARG A 57 -1.91 -16.56 0.68
N GLY A 58 -1.38 -17.15 -0.39
CA GLY A 58 0.04 -17.05 -0.73
C GLY A 58 0.36 -15.77 -1.49
N LEU A 59 1.38 -15.03 -1.04
CA LEU A 59 1.89 -13.87 -1.76
C LEU A 59 2.78 -14.32 -2.93
N SER A 60 2.31 -14.12 -4.16
CA SER A 60 3.05 -14.40 -5.40
C SER A 60 3.89 -13.20 -5.84
N ARG A 61 3.37 -11.98 -5.66
CA ARG A 61 4.07 -10.77 -6.07
C ARG A 61 3.68 -9.57 -5.21
N LEU A 62 4.67 -8.73 -4.89
CA LEU A 62 4.43 -7.40 -4.33
C LEU A 62 5.20 -6.36 -5.13
N VAL A 63 4.51 -5.35 -5.64
CA VAL A 63 5.14 -4.24 -6.36
C VAL A 63 4.64 -2.91 -5.82
N TYR A 64 5.56 -2.07 -5.38
CA TYR A 64 5.27 -0.73 -4.90
C TYR A 64 5.73 0.29 -5.96
N PHE A 65 4.77 1.05 -6.49
CA PHE A 65 4.99 2.08 -7.50
C PHE A 65 5.08 3.45 -6.83
N ARG A 66 6.11 4.22 -7.17
CA ARG A 66 6.29 5.56 -6.60
C ARG A 66 6.87 6.52 -7.63
N GLU A 67 6.30 7.70 -7.74
CA GLU A 67 6.85 8.79 -8.54
C GLU A 67 8.17 9.31 -7.96
N GLY A 68 9.10 9.63 -8.86
CA GLY A 68 10.34 10.32 -8.53
C GLY A 68 11.58 9.43 -8.47
N LYS A 69 12.74 10.08 -8.38
CA LYS A 69 14.07 9.43 -8.43
C LYS A 69 14.60 9.01 -7.06
N HIS A 70 14.03 9.56 -5.97
CA HIS A 70 14.47 9.30 -4.61
C HIS A 70 13.44 8.44 -3.88
N ILE A 71 13.60 7.14 -3.99
CA ILE A 71 12.91 6.16 -3.16
C ILE A 71 13.76 5.88 -1.93
N SER A 72 13.12 5.70 -0.78
CA SER A 72 13.82 5.29 0.44
C SER A 72 14.42 3.89 0.28
N ASN A 73 15.75 3.79 0.30
CA ASN A 73 16.45 2.50 0.29
C ASN A 73 15.96 1.58 1.41
N LYS A 74 15.66 2.14 2.59
CA LYS A 74 15.13 1.40 3.73
C LYS A 74 13.78 0.75 3.44
N LEU A 75 12.90 1.44 2.71
CA LEU A 75 11.62 0.88 2.28
C LEU A 75 11.84 -0.25 1.27
N GLN A 76 12.70 -0.02 0.28
CA GLN A 76 13.02 -1.01 -0.74
C GLN A 76 13.62 -2.28 -0.13
N GLU A 77 14.61 -2.16 0.75
CA GLU A 77 15.23 -3.29 1.46
C GLU A 77 14.20 -4.04 2.32
N ARG A 78 13.33 -3.32 3.03
CA ARG A 78 12.27 -3.94 3.85
C ARG A 78 11.32 -4.75 2.98
N LEU A 79 10.79 -4.16 1.91
CA LEU A 79 9.85 -4.85 1.01
C LEU A 79 10.50 -6.08 0.35
N HIS A 80 11.77 -5.96 -0.03
CA HIS A 80 12.53 -7.06 -0.62
C HIS A 80 12.77 -8.20 0.37
N ASN A 81 13.25 -7.89 1.58
CA ASN A 81 13.67 -8.90 2.54
C ASN A 81 12.50 -9.66 3.18
N PHE A 82 11.37 -8.99 3.43
CA PHE A 82 10.23 -9.59 4.13
C PHE A 82 9.14 -10.14 3.19
N TYR A 83 9.00 -9.58 2.00
CA TYR A 83 7.90 -9.92 1.09
C TYR A 83 8.36 -10.30 -0.32
N HIS A 84 9.67 -10.38 -0.56
CA HIS A 84 10.24 -10.49 -1.91
C HIS A 84 9.68 -9.44 -2.87
N GLY A 85 9.31 -8.28 -2.33
CA GLY A 85 8.70 -7.18 -3.06
C GLY A 85 9.73 -6.41 -3.88
N SER A 86 9.22 -5.65 -4.85
CA SER A 86 10.02 -4.73 -5.65
C SER A 86 9.45 -3.32 -5.59
N VAL A 87 10.34 -2.32 -5.61
CA VAL A 87 9.93 -0.92 -5.73
C VAL A 87 10.24 -0.45 -7.15
N ARG A 88 9.25 0.14 -7.81
CA ARG A 88 9.37 0.65 -9.18
C ARG A 88 9.23 2.18 -9.21
N PRO A 89 10.30 2.91 -9.53
CA PRO A 89 10.19 4.35 -9.77
C PRO A 89 9.35 4.62 -11.02
N CYS A 90 8.49 5.62 -10.91
CA CYS A 90 7.62 6.09 -11.97
C CYS A 90 8.02 7.52 -12.35
N HIS A 91 7.91 7.85 -13.64
CA HIS A 91 8.30 9.18 -14.13
C HIS A 91 7.28 10.27 -13.81
N LYS A 92 5.98 9.96 -13.85
CA LYS A 92 4.90 10.94 -13.68
C LYS A 92 3.70 10.42 -12.88
N SER A 93 3.29 9.18 -13.10
CA SER A 93 2.22 8.53 -12.35
C SER A 93 2.48 7.03 -12.26
N ALA A 94 1.92 6.39 -11.23
CA ALA A 94 1.87 4.96 -11.08
C ALA A 94 0.85 4.27 -12.00
N ASP A 95 -0.16 4.99 -12.51
CA ASP A 95 -1.33 4.39 -13.18
C ASP A 95 -0.97 3.46 -14.34
N ILE A 96 -0.15 3.96 -15.29
CA ILE A 96 0.26 3.17 -16.46
C ILE A 96 1.19 2.02 -16.05
N PRO A 97 2.30 2.24 -15.32
CA PRO A 97 3.16 1.14 -14.87
C PRO A 97 2.44 0.08 -14.05
N LEU A 98 1.51 0.49 -13.17
CA LEU A 98 0.72 -0.41 -12.34
C LEU A 98 -0.24 -1.22 -13.22
N SER A 99 -0.99 -0.57 -14.10
CA SER A 99 -1.94 -1.24 -15.00
C SER A 99 -1.26 -2.27 -15.90
N ILE A 100 -0.13 -1.90 -16.51
CA ILE A 100 0.67 -2.83 -17.32
C ILE A 100 1.13 -4.00 -16.47
N ASN A 101 1.60 -3.76 -15.23
CA ASN A 101 2.07 -4.84 -14.40
C ASN A 101 0.95 -5.76 -13.93
N ALA A 102 -0.24 -5.21 -13.65
CA ALA A 102 -1.42 -5.98 -13.31
C ALA A 102 -1.81 -6.95 -14.42
N ILE A 103 -1.90 -6.45 -15.66
CA ILE A 103 -2.18 -7.28 -16.85
C ILE A 103 -1.13 -8.37 -17.03
N GLN A 104 0.16 -8.05 -16.85
CA GLN A 104 1.27 -9.02 -16.99
C GLN A 104 1.29 -10.16 -15.96
N VAL A 105 0.62 -9.98 -14.83
CA VAL A 105 0.62 -10.93 -13.72
C VAL A 105 -0.73 -11.63 -13.54
N ALA A 106 -1.77 -11.12 -14.20
CA ALA A 106 -3.13 -11.65 -14.17
C ALA A 106 -3.18 -13.15 -14.49
N ASP A 107 -2.40 -13.59 -15.47
CA ASP A 107 -2.29 -14.99 -15.90
C ASP A 107 -1.56 -15.93 -14.90
N LYS A 108 -0.97 -15.36 -13.84
CA LYS A 108 -0.13 -16.07 -12.86
C LYS A 108 -0.71 -16.09 -11.46
N VAL A 109 -1.80 -15.37 -11.20
CA VAL A 109 -2.37 -15.23 -9.86
C VAL A 109 -3.89 -15.36 -9.87
N ASP A 110 -4.43 -15.87 -8.78
CA ASP A 110 -5.89 -16.00 -8.61
C ASP A 110 -6.53 -14.67 -8.19
N THR A 111 -5.76 -13.80 -7.52
CA THR A 111 -6.24 -12.51 -7.01
C THR A 111 -5.21 -11.42 -7.17
N ILE A 112 -5.66 -10.23 -7.60
CA ILE A 112 -4.87 -9.00 -7.57
C ILE A 112 -5.51 -8.05 -6.57
N ILE A 113 -4.73 -7.60 -5.59
CA ILE A 113 -5.09 -6.53 -4.67
C ILE A 113 -4.43 -5.25 -5.17
N ILE A 114 -5.24 -4.28 -5.60
CA ILE A 114 -4.77 -2.94 -5.97
C ILE A 114 -4.92 -2.05 -4.75
N MET A 115 -3.80 -1.54 -4.24
CA MET A 115 -3.79 -0.55 -3.18
C MET A 115 -3.84 0.86 -3.78
N SER A 116 -5.05 1.30 -4.13
CA SER A 116 -5.35 2.66 -4.59
C SER A 116 -6.86 2.91 -4.51
N GLY A 117 -7.28 4.14 -4.21
CA GLY A 117 -8.69 4.54 -4.20
C GLY A 117 -9.15 5.25 -5.49
N ASP A 118 -8.30 5.32 -6.52
CA ASP A 118 -8.51 6.12 -7.71
C ASP A 118 -9.52 5.50 -8.69
N ALA A 119 -10.42 6.31 -9.24
CA ALA A 119 -11.43 5.86 -10.20
C ALA A 119 -10.80 5.51 -11.57
N ASP A 120 -9.60 6.00 -11.86
CA ASP A 120 -8.91 5.72 -13.13
C ASP A 120 -8.58 4.22 -13.32
N TYR A 121 -8.60 3.42 -12.24
CA TYR A 121 -8.40 1.98 -12.31
C TYR A 121 -9.67 1.16 -12.61
N ILE A 122 -10.86 1.78 -12.74
CA ILE A 122 -12.13 1.03 -12.97
C ILE A 122 -12.05 0.14 -14.22
N GLU A 123 -11.54 0.67 -15.34
CA GLU A 123 -11.41 -0.10 -16.57
C GLU A 123 -10.39 -1.24 -16.45
N LEU A 124 -9.34 -1.04 -15.64
CA LEU A 124 -8.40 -2.11 -15.30
C LEU A 124 -9.09 -3.20 -14.48
N VAL A 125 -9.87 -2.84 -13.45
CA VAL A 125 -10.63 -3.79 -12.63
C VAL A 125 -11.54 -4.64 -13.51
N ARG A 126 -12.32 -4.00 -14.40
CA ARG A 126 -13.20 -4.69 -15.36
C ARG A 126 -12.45 -5.68 -16.24
N HIS A 127 -11.33 -5.23 -16.81
CA HIS A 127 -10.52 -6.07 -17.68
C HIS A 127 -9.96 -7.29 -16.94
N LEU A 128 -9.34 -7.10 -15.78
CA LEU A 128 -8.78 -8.20 -14.98
C LEU A 128 -9.86 -9.21 -14.56
N LYS A 129 -11.06 -8.74 -14.18
CA LYS A 129 -12.20 -9.62 -13.87
C LYS A 129 -12.67 -10.40 -15.09
N SER A 130 -12.68 -9.79 -16.28
CA SER A 130 -13.01 -10.49 -17.53
C SER A 130 -12.00 -11.58 -17.90
N GLU A 131 -10.74 -11.45 -17.45
CA GLU A 131 -9.69 -12.46 -17.58
C GLU A 131 -9.77 -13.55 -16.48
N GLY A 132 -10.79 -13.50 -15.61
CA GLY A 132 -11.03 -14.50 -14.57
C GLY A 132 -10.25 -14.26 -13.27
N VAL A 133 -9.59 -13.12 -13.13
CA VAL A 133 -8.85 -12.76 -11.90
C VAL A 133 -9.78 -12.06 -10.93
N ARG A 134 -9.76 -12.48 -9.67
CA ARG A 134 -10.45 -11.74 -8.59
C ARG A 134 -9.70 -10.43 -8.32
N VAL A 135 -10.42 -9.32 -8.28
CA VAL A 135 -9.81 -8.00 -8.04
C VAL A 135 -10.33 -7.42 -6.74
N GLU A 136 -9.42 -7.11 -5.84
CA GLU A 136 -9.72 -6.49 -4.55
C GLU A 136 -9.07 -5.11 -4.49
N ILE A 137 -9.73 -4.17 -3.82
CA ILE A 137 -9.24 -2.82 -3.61
C ILE A 137 -8.89 -2.64 -2.15
N ALA A 138 -7.76 -2.03 -1.87
CA ALA A 138 -7.34 -1.69 -0.51
C ALA A 138 -6.97 -0.21 -0.43
N ALA A 139 -7.82 0.61 0.21
CA ALA A 139 -7.66 2.06 0.24
C ALA A 139 -8.33 2.70 1.46
N VAL A 140 -8.08 4.00 1.68
CA VAL A 140 -8.78 4.78 2.71
C VAL A 140 -10.17 5.15 2.18
N GLU A 141 -11.22 4.65 2.82
CA GLU A 141 -12.60 4.75 2.32
C GLU A 141 -13.04 6.20 2.06
N SER A 142 -12.70 7.12 2.97
CA SER A 142 -13.05 8.55 2.87
C SER A 142 -12.53 9.24 1.60
N THR A 143 -11.49 8.69 0.98
CA THR A 143 -10.84 9.23 -0.23
C THR A 143 -11.06 8.36 -1.47
N THR A 144 -11.79 7.27 -1.34
CA THR A 144 -11.99 6.29 -2.41
C THR A 144 -13.25 6.58 -3.19
N SER A 145 -13.19 6.45 -4.52
CA SER A 145 -14.38 6.54 -5.36
C SER A 145 -15.36 5.38 -5.08
N ARG A 146 -16.65 5.69 -4.90
CA ARG A 146 -17.67 4.63 -4.72
C ARG A 146 -17.74 3.69 -5.92
N LEU A 147 -17.51 4.21 -7.12
CA LEU A 147 -17.56 3.42 -8.35
C LEU A 147 -16.52 2.30 -8.37
N ILE A 148 -15.29 2.55 -7.87
CA ILE A 148 -14.27 1.51 -7.84
C ILE A 148 -14.55 0.47 -6.75
N ILE A 149 -15.17 0.87 -5.63
CA ILE A 149 -15.61 -0.05 -4.58
C ILE A 149 -16.70 -0.99 -5.12
N GLU A 150 -17.68 -0.44 -5.85
CA GLU A 150 -18.77 -1.21 -6.45
C GLU A 150 -18.29 -2.19 -7.54
N GLU A 151 -17.26 -1.80 -8.30
CA GLU A 151 -16.73 -2.64 -9.38
C GLU A 151 -15.80 -3.78 -8.87
N ALA A 152 -15.15 -3.57 -7.73
CA ALA A 152 -14.25 -4.55 -7.11
C ALA A 152 -15.00 -5.76 -6.54
N ASP A 153 -14.34 -6.92 -6.46
CA ASP A 153 -14.90 -8.12 -5.82
C ASP A 153 -14.86 -8.04 -4.29
N HIS A 154 -13.95 -7.24 -3.74
CA HIS A 154 -13.87 -6.96 -2.32
C HIS A 154 -13.15 -5.64 -2.06
N PHE A 155 -13.57 -4.93 -1.02
CA PHE A 155 -12.93 -3.72 -0.56
C PHE A 155 -12.35 -3.91 0.85
N HIS A 156 -11.07 -3.58 1.01
CA HIS A 156 -10.35 -3.61 2.27
C HIS A 156 -10.08 -2.18 2.73
N GLU A 157 -10.77 -1.75 3.78
CA GLU A 157 -10.56 -0.43 4.36
C GLU A 157 -9.18 -0.35 5.05
N ILE A 158 -8.42 0.67 4.68
CA ILE A 158 -7.20 1.09 5.38
C ILE A 158 -7.58 2.14 6.41
N THR A 159 -7.32 1.81 7.67
CA THR A 159 -7.71 2.61 8.83
C THR A 159 -6.49 3.10 9.61
N LYS A 160 -6.72 3.89 10.65
CA LYS A 160 -5.66 4.40 11.54
C LYS A 160 -4.81 3.32 12.21
N GLY A 161 -5.31 2.10 12.35
CA GLY A 161 -4.52 0.97 12.87
C GLY A 161 -3.45 0.45 11.89
N ASP A 162 -3.56 0.81 10.62
CA ASP A 162 -2.72 0.30 9.54
C ASP A 162 -1.53 1.23 9.22
N TRP A 163 -1.42 2.39 9.89
CA TRP A 163 -0.32 3.35 9.73
C TRP A 163 0.26 3.85 11.04
N PHE A 164 1.45 4.44 10.97
CA PHE A 164 2.13 5.05 12.10
C PHE A 164 2.73 6.39 11.69
N THR A 165 2.90 7.28 12.66
CA THR A 165 3.54 8.59 12.46
C THR A 165 4.98 8.53 12.94
N LEU A 166 5.91 8.98 12.10
CA LEU A 166 7.30 9.15 12.51
C LEU A 166 7.45 10.42 13.36
N PRO A 167 8.16 10.37 14.50
CA PRO A 167 8.42 11.56 15.29
C PRO A 167 9.31 12.54 14.49
N THR A 168 8.89 13.81 14.42
CA THR A 168 9.68 14.86 13.77
C THR A 168 11.01 15.05 14.51
N LYS A 169 12.13 14.90 13.80
CA LYS A 169 13.45 15.23 14.37
C LYS A 169 13.45 16.73 14.71
N LYS A 170 13.47 17.09 15.99
CA LYS A 170 13.70 18.48 16.43
C LYS A 170 15.05 18.94 15.87
N VAL A 171 15.03 19.88 14.93
CA VAL A 171 16.25 20.57 14.47
C VAL A 171 16.80 21.34 15.67
N SER A 172 17.93 20.91 16.20
CA SER A 172 18.64 21.67 17.23
C SER A 172 19.07 23.00 16.62
N LYS A 173 18.52 24.11 17.14
CA LYS A 173 18.98 25.46 16.79
C LYS A 173 20.47 25.56 17.18
N ARG A 174 21.38 25.41 16.20
CA ARG A 174 22.77 25.81 16.37
C ARG A 174 22.78 27.33 16.60
N HIS A 175 23.11 27.72 17.82
CA HIS A 175 23.39 29.10 18.21
C HIS A 175 24.59 29.59 17.38
N ASN A 176 24.37 30.47 16.40
CA ASN A 176 25.46 31.17 15.74
C ASN A 176 25.96 32.27 16.70
N ASN A 177 27.07 31.99 17.40
CA ASN A 177 27.81 33.03 18.10
C ASN A 177 28.57 33.86 17.06
N MET A 178 28.02 35.03 16.74
CA MET A 178 28.62 35.99 15.82
C MET A 178 29.80 36.67 16.54
N TYR A 179 31.03 36.34 16.15
CA TYR A 179 32.22 37.01 16.63
C TYR A 179 32.17 38.50 16.29
N ASN A 180 32.22 39.33 17.34
CA ASN A 180 32.49 40.77 17.25
C ASN A 180 33.88 40.98 16.64
N ILE A 181 33.94 41.38 15.36
CA ILE A 181 35.13 42.01 14.80
C ILE A 181 35.07 43.48 15.21
N LYS A 182 35.71 43.81 16.35
CA LYS A 182 36.03 45.21 16.66
C LYS A 182 37.02 45.69 15.59
N GLY A 183 36.58 46.67 14.81
CA GLY A 183 37.42 47.40 13.87
C GLY A 183 38.60 48.03 14.59
N ASN A 184 39.80 47.67 14.15
CA ASN A 184 41.02 48.39 14.45
C ASN A 184 41.40 49.15 13.18
N THR A 185 41.02 50.41 13.08
CA THR A 185 41.54 51.35 12.08
C THR A 185 42.30 52.44 12.80
N ASN A 186 43.62 52.42 12.61
CA ASN A 186 44.56 53.46 12.96
C ASN A 186 44.17 54.80 12.32
N LYS A 187 44.11 55.87 13.11
CA LYS A 187 44.72 57.18 12.83
C LYS A 187 44.73 58.04 14.09
#